data_AF-A0A9E1MWC8-F1
#
_entry.id   AF-A0A9E1MWC8-F1
#
_cell.length_a   1.000
_cell.length_b   1.000
_cell.length_c   1.000
_cell.angle_alpha   90.00
_cell.angle_beta   90.00
_cell.angle_gamma   90.00
#
_symmetry.space_group_name_H-M   'P 1'
#
loop_
_entity.id
_entity.type
_entity.pdbx_description
1 polymer ?
#
loop_
_entity_poly.entity_id
_entity_poly.type
_entity_poly.pdbx_seq_one_letter_code
_entity_poly.pdbx_strand_id
1 'polypeptide(L)'
;VVVRRLQEPAVRSVGTGFSLFGSDDSGTLPPPVSISFLYADGREETLRGAQFAGVQRWVLRDILAAGGQASATYLAPLDGQDYSGMSATSGFPTWISAPEILVGEVELVPSPGDPMDVPVLPRLTAQ
;
A
#
# COMPACT_ATOMS: atom_id res chain seq x y z
N VAL A 1 14.17 0.96 -2.34
CA VAL A 1 13.16 1.19 -1.28
C VAL A 1 12.34 -0.07 -1.13
N VAL A 2 11.94 -0.42 0.09
CA VAL A 2 11.10 -1.58 0.38
C VAL A 2 9.82 -1.10 1.06
N VAL A 3 8.68 -1.49 0.51
CA VAL A 3 7.36 -1.29 1.14
C VAL A 3 6.94 -2.61 1.76
N ARG A 4 6.96 -2.69 3.09
CA ARG A 4 6.68 -3.92 3.85
C ARG A 4 5.20 -4.10 4.17
N ARG A 5 4.44 -3.00 4.21
CA ARG A 5 3.01 -3.03 4.49
C ARG A 5 2.29 -1.89 3.78
N LEU A 6 1.20 -2.22 3.13
CA LEU A 6 0.20 -1.29 2.62
C LEU A 6 -0.97 -1.24 3.58
N GLN A 7 -1.68 -0.12 3.59
CA GLN A 7 -2.97 -0.04 4.26
C GLN A 7 -3.95 -1.04 3.61
N GLU A 8 -4.76 -1.72 4.42
CA GLU A 8 -5.74 -2.68 3.89
C GLU A 8 -6.74 -1.94 2.96
N PRO A 9 -7.01 -2.45 1.75
CA PRO A 9 -7.92 -1.79 0.83
C PRO A 9 -9.37 -1.92 1.31
N ALA A 10 -10.20 -0.90 1.07
CA ALA A 10 -11.64 -0.99 1.25
C ALA A 10 -12.29 -1.88 0.17
N VAL A 11 -13.47 -2.45 0.44
CA VAL A 11 -14.29 -3.01 -0.65
C VAL A 11 -14.78 -1.85 -1.51
N ARG A 12 -13.99 -1.46 -2.51
CA ARG A 12 -14.52 -0.68 -3.62
C ARG A 12 -15.41 -1.63 -4.42
N SER A 13 -16.67 -1.24 -4.64
CA SER A 13 -17.64 -2.03 -5.41
C SER A 13 -16.97 -2.57 -6.68
N VAL A 14 -16.74 -3.89 -6.74
CA VAL A 14 -16.37 -4.62 -7.96
C VAL A 14 -17.61 -4.80 -8.86
N GLY A 15 -18.77 -4.24 -8.47
CA GLY A 15 -20.05 -4.49 -9.11
C GLY A 15 -20.99 -3.30 -9.09
N THR A 16 -20.64 -2.24 -9.81
CA THR A 16 -21.64 -1.33 -10.42
C THR A 16 -21.02 -0.59 -11.61
N GLY A 17 -20.73 -1.35 -12.67
CA GLY A 17 -20.45 -0.77 -13.99
C GLY A 17 -19.25 -1.40 -14.68
N PHE A 18 -19.52 -2.30 -15.64
CA PHE A 18 -18.69 -2.41 -16.83
C PHE A 18 -18.74 -1.05 -17.57
N SER A 19 -18.04 -0.04 -17.06
CA SER A 19 -17.74 1.14 -17.86
C SER A 19 -16.56 0.79 -18.75
N LEU A 20 -16.87 0.35 -19.96
CA LEU A 20 -15.92 0.23 -21.06
C LEU A 20 -15.34 1.59 -21.48
N PHE A 21 -15.83 2.71 -20.93
CA PHE A 21 -15.40 4.07 -21.24
C PHE A 21 -15.50 5.01 -20.02
N GLY A 22 -14.38 5.24 -19.33
CA GLY A 22 -14.10 6.51 -18.65
C GLY A 22 -14.77 6.76 -17.29
N SER A 23 -14.06 6.40 -16.24
CA SER A 23 -13.78 7.31 -15.11
C SER A 23 -12.35 7.04 -14.69
N ASP A 24 -11.43 7.89 -15.14
CA ASP A 24 -9.98 7.78 -14.92
C ASP A 24 -9.59 8.22 -13.49
N ASP A 25 -10.41 7.85 -12.50
CA ASP A 25 -9.95 7.81 -11.11
C ASP A 25 -9.06 6.57 -11.00
N SER A 26 -7.87 6.67 -11.60
CA SER A 26 -6.86 5.62 -11.63
C SER A 26 -6.55 5.28 -10.19
N GLY A 27 -7.19 4.21 -9.70
CA GLY A 27 -7.19 3.77 -8.31
C GLY A 27 -5.80 3.90 -7.73
N THR A 28 -5.62 4.94 -6.92
CA THR A 28 -4.36 5.18 -6.24
C THR A 28 -4.13 3.98 -5.32
N LEU A 29 -2.89 3.46 -5.30
CA LEU A 29 -2.56 2.40 -4.35
C LEU A 29 -2.87 2.89 -2.93
N PRO A 30 -3.32 1.98 -2.04
CA PRO A 30 -3.41 2.31 -0.62
C PRO A 30 -2.09 2.92 -0.14
N PRO A 31 -2.14 3.91 0.78
CA PRO A 31 -0.93 4.52 1.28
C PRO A 31 -0.03 3.46 1.93
N PRO A 32 1.29 3.56 1.71
CA PRO A 32 2.24 2.66 2.36
C PRO A 32 2.29 2.97 3.87
N VAL A 33 2.15 1.94 4.69
CA VAL A 33 2.18 2.05 6.16
C VAL A 33 3.60 1.88 6.69
N SER A 34 4.41 1.09 5.98
CA SER A 34 5.70 0.62 6.47
C SER A 34 6.71 0.63 5.34
N ILE A 35 7.60 1.61 5.34
CA ILE A 35 8.61 1.81 4.29
C ILE A 35 10.01 1.76 4.91
N SER A 36 10.99 1.22 4.18
CA SER A 36 12.40 1.30 4.53
C SER A 36 13.28 1.53 3.31
N PHE A 37 14.39 2.25 3.51
CA PHE A 37 15.53 2.21 2.60
C PHE A 37 16.36 0.97 2.93
N LEU A 38 16.52 0.10 1.94
CA LEU A 38 17.43 -1.04 1.99
C LEU A 38 18.72 -0.64 1.28
N TYR A 39 19.82 -0.63 2.03
CA TYR A 39 21.16 -0.35 1.52
C TYR A 39 21.78 -1.62 0.93
N ALA A 40 22.81 -1.46 0.10
CA ALA A 40 23.49 -2.58 -0.56
C ALA A 40 24.18 -3.56 0.41
N ASP A 41 24.50 -3.09 1.63
CA ASP A 41 25.04 -3.89 2.73
C ASP A 41 23.96 -4.65 3.52
N GLY A 42 22.69 -4.53 3.13
CA GLY A 42 21.54 -5.14 3.79
C GLY A 42 21.00 -4.35 4.98
N ARG A 43 21.57 -3.19 5.32
CA ARG A 43 21.03 -2.32 6.36
C ARG A 43 19.66 -1.78 5.94
N GLU A 44 18.72 -1.74 6.88
CA GLU A 44 17.42 -1.10 6.68
C GLU A 44 17.27 0.13 7.55
N GLU A 45 16.77 1.21 6.96
CA GLU A 45 16.45 2.45 7.65
C GLU A 45 14.98 2.79 7.39
N THR A 46 14.21 3.00 8.45
CA THR A 46 12.77 3.28 8.32
C THR A 46 12.58 4.64 7.66
N LEU A 47 11.75 4.68 6.62
CA LEU A 47 11.32 5.91 5.98
C LEU A 47 9.93 6.27 6.50
N ARG A 48 9.77 7.53 6.94
CA ARG A 48 8.51 8.10 7.39
C ARG A 48 8.01 9.12 6.37
N GLY A 49 6.69 9.32 6.32
CA GLY A 49 6.10 10.47 5.65
C GLY A 49 6.22 10.43 4.13
N ALA A 50 6.12 9.25 3.53
CA ALA A 50 6.10 9.11 2.08
C ALA A 50 4.81 8.43 1.62
N GLN A 51 4.32 8.86 0.47
CA GLN A 51 3.17 8.28 -0.21
C GLN A 51 3.52 8.00 -1.67
N PHE A 52 2.80 7.08 -2.31
CA PHE A 52 2.93 6.85 -3.74
C PHE A 52 2.50 8.06 -4.55
N ALA A 53 3.26 8.38 -5.60
CA ALA A 53 2.86 9.36 -6.60
C ALA A 53 2.28 8.65 -7.83
N GLY A 54 0.97 8.77 -8.03
CA GLY A 54 0.33 8.41 -9.30
C GLY A 54 0.55 6.96 -9.76
N VAL A 55 0.55 5.98 -8.85
CA VAL A 55 0.71 4.58 -9.25
C VAL A 55 -0.54 4.09 -9.98
N GLN A 56 -0.37 3.77 -11.26
CA GLN A 56 -1.43 3.29 -12.14
C GLN A 56 -1.28 1.80 -12.44
N ARG A 57 -2.35 1.18 -12.98
CA ARG A 57 -2.36 -0.23 -13.41
C ARG A 57 -1.21 -0.63 -14.35
N TRP A 58 -0.62 0.33 -15.07
CA TRP A 58 0.48 0.09 -15.99
C TRP A 58 1.78 -0.31 -15.29
N VAL A 59 1.93 0.00 -14.00
CA VAL A 59 3.06 -0.42 -13.15
C VAL A 59 3.25 -1.94 -13.14
N LEU A 60 2.18 -2.70 -13.40
CA LEU A 60 2.23 -4.16 -13.47
C LEU A 60 3.15 -4.66 -14.60
N ARG A 61 3.39 -3.83 -15.63
CA ARG A 61 4.35 -4.15 -16.70
C ARG A 61 5.80 -4.07 -16.25
N ASP A 62 6.06 -3.30 -15.20
CA ASP A 62 7.41 -3.03 -14.69
C ASP A 62 7.77 -3.96 -13.52
N ILE A 63 6.99 -5.02 -13.30
CA ILE A 63 7.34 -6.09 -12.35
C ILE A 63 8.54 -6.86 -12.91
N LEU A 64 9.67 -6.76 -12.23
CA LEU A 64 10.94 -7.40 -12.60
C LEU A 64 11.09 -8.80 -11.98
N ALA A 65 10.52 -9.00 -10.78
CA ALA A 65 10.57 -10.27 -10.08
C ALA A 65 9.38 -10.43 -9.12
N ALA A 66 9.07 -11.68 -8.80
CA ALA A 66 8.13 -12.05 -7.76
C ALA A 66 8.84 -12.97 -6.75
N GLY A 67 8.57 -12.75 -5.47
CA GLY A 67 9.13 -13.46 -4.33
C GLY A 67 8.12 -14.40 -3.68
N GLY A 68 8.15 -14.46 -2.34
CA GLY A 68 7.25 -15.29 -1.56
C GLY A 68 5.79 -14.88 -1.69
N GLN A 69 4.88 -15.84 -1.55
CA GLN A 69 3.44 -15.58 -1.49
C GLN A 69 3.06 -15.10 -0.09
N ALA A 70 2.32 -14.00 -0.01
CA ALA A 70 1.70 -13.53 1.22
C ALA A 70 0.18 -13.59 1.10
N SER A 71 -0.49 -13.88 2.21
CA SER A 71 -1.96 -13.87 2.27
C SER A 71 -2.45 -13.21 3.55
N ALA A 72 -3.57 -12.51 3.45
CA ALA A 72 -4.21 -11.86 4.58
C ALA A 72 -5.73 -12.06 4.53
N THR A 73 -6.33 -12.13 5.71
CA THR A 73 -7.78 -12.12 5.91
C THR A 73 -8.12 -10.89 6.75
N TYR A 74 -9.13 -10.13 6.34
CA TYR A 74 -9.56 -8.92 7.04
C TYR A 74 -11.05 -8.65 6.81
N LEU A 75 -11.61 -7.78 7.65
CA LEU A 75 -12.97 -7.25 7.45
C LEU A 75 -12.84 -5.97 6.62
N ALA A 76 -13.24 -6.05 5.36
CA ALA A 76 -13.13 -4.93 4.45
C ALA A 76 -14.28 -3.93 4.70
N PRO A 77 -13.99 -2.61 4.81
CA PRO A 77 -14.97 -1.55 5.08
C PRO A 77 -16.23 -1.61 4.20
N LEU A 78 -17.38 -1.27 4.80
CA LEU A 78 -18.71 -1.32 4.17
C LEU A 78 -19.04 -0.06 3.36
N ASP A 79 -18.53 1.08 3.80
CA ASP A 79 -18.55 2.33 3.07
C ASP A 79 -17.34 2.33 2.13
N GLY A 80 -17.56 2.48 0.82
CA GLY A 80 -16.48 2.61 -0.17
C GLY A 80 -15.62 3.87 -0.01
N GLN A 81 -15.71 4.53 1.15
CA GLN A 81 -14.95 5.70 1.58
C GLN A 81 -13.78 5.22 2.45
N ASP A 82 -12.60 5.39 1.86
CA ASP A 82 -11.28 5.41 2.49
C ASP A 82 -10.78 4.16 3.21
N TYR A 83 -9.45 4.09 3.23
CA TYR A 83 -8.61 3.04 3.79
C TYR A 83 -8.68 2.96 5.33
N SER A 84 -9.88 3.14 5.89
CA SER A 84 -10.14 3.30 7.31
C SER A 84 -9.83 2.02 8.08
N GLY A 85 -8.79 2.09 8.91
CA GLY A 85 -8.45 1.08 9.91
C GLY A 85 -9.49 0.95 11.05
N MET A 86 -10.66 1.59 10.95
CA MET A 86 -11.72 1.50 11.96
C MET A 86 -12.72 0.35 11.71
N SER A 87 -12.53 -0.45 10.67
CA SER A 87 -13.39 -1.60 10.34
C SER A 87 -12.99 -2.91 11.05
N ALA A 88 -12.25 -2.85 12.17
CA ALA A 88 -11.81 -4.08 12.84
C ALA A 88 -12.97 -4.92 13.44
N THR A 89 -14.16 -4.33 13.59
CA THR A 89 -15.32 -4.96 14.25
C THR A 89 -16.53 -5.17 13.32
N SER A 90 -16.50 -4.68 12.09
CA SER A 90 -17.56 -4.87 11.10
C SER A 90 -16.98 -4.79 9.69
N GLY A 91 -17.63 -5.37 8.67
CA GLY A 91 -17.10 -5.38 7.30
C GLY A 91 -17.42 -6.67 6.55
N PHE A 92 -17.05 -6.73 5.27
CA PHE A 92 -17.14 -7.96 4.50
C PHE A 92 -15.92 -8.86 4.80
N PRO A 93 -16.13 -10.12 5.20
CA PRO A 93 -15.03 -11.06 5.37
C PRO A 93 -14.32 -11.26 4.02
N THR A 94 -13.06 -10.83 3.96
CA THR A 94 -12.28 -10.75 2.72
C THR A 94 -10.96 -11.47 2.90
N TRP A 95 -10.56 -12.18 1.84
CA TRP A 95 -9.26 -12.84 1.75
C TRP A 95 -8.51 -12.30 0.54
N ILE A 96 -7.21 -12.04 0.70
CA ILE A 96 -6.31 -11.59 -0.35
C ILE A 96 -5.03 -12.44 -0.33
N SER A 97 -4.49 -12.71 -1.51
CA SER A 97 -3.20 -13.38 -1.69
C SER A 97 -2.46 -12.74 -2.84
N ALA A 98 -1.21 -12.37 -2.60
CA ALA A 98 -0.34 -11.74 -3.59
C ALA A 98 1.13 -12.01 -3.25
N PRO A 99 2.02 -12.13 -4.25
CA PRO A 99 3.42 -12.29 -4.00
C PRO A 99 4.06 -10.96 -3.60
N GLU A 100 5.19 -11.03 -2.91
CA GLU A 100 6.13 -9.93 -2.89
C GLU A 100 6.60 -9.65 -4.33
N ILE A 101 6.68 -8.39 -4.72
CA ILE A 101 7.10 -8.02 -6.08
C ILE A 101 8.23 -7.00 -6.03
N LEU A 102 9.15 -7.11 -6.99
CA LEU A 102 10.10 -6.07 -7.32
C LEU A 102 9.57 -5.31 -8.54
N VAL A 103 9.34 -4.01 -8.38
CA VAL A 103 8.96 -3.12 -9.48
C VAL A 103 10.17 -2.30 -9.87
N GLY A 104 10.40 -2.13 -11.18
CA GLY A 104 11.55 -1.38 -11.71
C GLY A 104 11.56 0.08 -11.28
N GLU A 105 10.41 0.75 -11.36
CA GLU A 105 10.28 2.16 -10.96
C GLU A 105 8.94 2.41 -10.27
N VAL A 106 8.99 3.08 -9.12
CA VAL A 106 7.82 3.60 -8.39
C VAL A 106 8.25 4.91 -7.72
N GLU A 107 7.46 5.96 -7.92
CA GLU A 107 7.72 7.27 -7.31
C GLU A 107 7.08 7.38 -5.92
N LEU A 108 7.84 7.92 -4.97
CA LEU A 108 7.40 8.28 -3.63
C LEU A 108 7.60 9.78 -3.41
N VAL A 109 6.57 10.44 -2.89
CA VAL A 109 6.60 11.87 -2.55
C VAL A 109 6.31 12.06 -1.06
N PRO A 110 6.77 13.17 -0.46
CA PRO A 110 6.44 13.50 0.92
C PRO A 110 4.92 13.54 1.15
N SER A 111 4.47 12.90 2.23
CA SER A 111 3.08 12.97 2.68
C SER A 111 2.78 14.37 3.22
N PRO A 112 1.69 15.03 2.79
CA PRO A 112 1.31 16.33 3.30
C PRO A 112 1.12 16.31 4.82
N GLY A 113 1.65 17.31 5.52
CA GLY A 113 1.49 17.45 6.97
C GLY A 113 2.47 16.66 7.83
N ASP A 114 3.41 15.90 7.23
CA ASP A 114 4.50 15.27 7.98
C ASP A 114 5.66 16.26 8.21
N PRO A 115 5.94 16.68 9.45
CA PRO A 115 7.02 17.63 9.72
C PRO A 115 8.39 16.97 9.58
N MET A 116 9.27 17.55 8.75
CA MET A 116 10.62 17.01 8.49
C MET A 116 11.52 17.00 9.73
N ASP A 117 11.27 17.87 10.70
CA ASP A 117 12.14 18.06 11.87
C ASP A 117 11.84 17.06 13.01
N VAL A 118 10.83 16.20 12.85
CA VAL A 118 10.48 15.21 13.88
C VAL A 118 11.23 13.91 13.60
N PRO A 119 12.00 13.38 14.56
CA PRO A 119 12.82 12.20 14.35
C PRO A 119 11.97 10.99 13.98
N VAL A 120 12.52 10.12 13.13
CA VAL A 120 11.94 8.81 12.84
C VAL A 120 12.09 7.95 14.09
N LEU A 121 10.98 7.57 14.71
CA LEU A 121 11.00 6.64 15.83
C LEU A 121 11.37 5.23 15.31
N PRO A 122 12.24 4.49 16.02
CA PRO A 122 12.51 3.10 15.68
C PRO A 122 11.21 2.29 15.80
N ARG A 123 11.05 1.29 14.93
CA ARG A 123 9.91 0.38 15.02
C ARG A 123 9.97 -0.35 16.36
N LEU A 124 8.86 -0.39 17.09
CA LEU A 124 8.69 -1.28 18.25
C LEU A 124 8.73 -2.72 17.73
N THR A 125 9.84 -3.40 17.93
CA THR A 125 9.91 -4.86 17.79
C THR A 125 9.10 -5.46 18.94
N ALA A 126 7.95 -6.05 18.64
CA ALA A 126 7.29 -6.92 19.60
C ALA A 126 8.24 -8.10 19.91
N GLN A 127 8.57 -8.29 21.19
CA GLN A 127 9.28 -9.47 21.69
C GLN A 127 8.37 -10.70 21.68
#